data_AF-A0A1I2ST80-F1
#
_entry.id   AF-A0A1I2ST80-F1
#
_cell.length_a   1.000
_cell.length_b   1.000
_cell.length_c   1.000
_cell.angle_alpha   90.00
_cell.angle_beta   90.00
_cell.angle_gamma   90.00
#
_symmetry.space_group_name_H-M   'P 1'
#
loop_
_entity.id
_entity.type
_entity.pdbx_description
1 polymer ?
#
loop_
_entity_poly.entity_id
_entity_poly.type
_entity_poly.pdbx_seq_one_letter_code
_entity_poly.pdbx_strand_id
1 'polypeptide(L)'
;MKVSLFKLSLLAFILVGSFACGGDPTPPPPQQTEEEIAIEALTGSGSQTWEISNGGSVTRGGTDVTDLYEGFEIILNSGSSQTYTTRNNNDLFDNSGNWSFAGTNFDKFSLTGTRPAAGREISFTVNGDDLRLEFSIPAPEARMGESFAVAGDYVFNLGKK
;
A
#
# COMPACT_ATOMS: atom_id res chain seq x y z
N MET A 1 -80.01 -26.97 -35.96
CA MET A 1 -78.54 -27.02 -35.83
C MET A 1 -78.16 -26.39 -34.50
N LYS A 2 -77.40 -27.11 -33.68
CA LYS A 2 -77.15 -26.82 -32.26
C LYS A 2 -76.07 -25.74 -32.11
N VAL A 3 -76.45 -24.62 -31.50
CA VAL A 3 -75.57 -23.48 -31.18
C VAL A 3 -74.87 -23.79 -29.85
N SER A 4 -73.54 -23.80 -29.82
CA SER A 4 -72.76 -23.97 -28.60
C SER A 4 -72.33 -22.62 -28.03
N LEU A 5 -73.21 -22.05 -27.22
CA LEU A 5 -73.10 -20.82 -26.42
C LEU A 5 -72.31 -21.03 -25.12
N PHE A 6 -71.02 -21.42 -25.16
CA PHE A 6 -70.34 -21.77 -23.89
C PHE A 6 -68.89 -21.33 -23.67
N LYS A 7 -68.35 -20.32 -24.38
CA LYS A 7 -67.02 -19.76 -24.05
C LYS A 7 -66.93 -18.25 -24.29
N LEU A 8 -67.87 -17.49 -23.71
CA LEU A 8 -67.80 -16.03 -23.63
C LEU A 8 -67.94 -15.61 -22.15
N SER A 9 -66.85 -15.67 -21.40
CA SER A 9 -66.59 -14.87 -20.18
C SER A 9 -65.34 -15.41 -19.48
N LEU A 10 -64.17 -14.86 -19.81
CA LEU A 10 -63.10 -14.64 -18.85
C LEU A 10 -62.14 -13.59 -19.42
N LEU A 11 -62.28 -12.35 -18.92
CA LEU A 11 -61.25 -11.31 -18.74
C LEU A 11 -60.22 -11.18 -19.88
N ALA A 12 -60.22 -10.20 -20.78
CA ALA A 12 -60.47 -8.76 -20.59
C ALA A 12 -59.82 -8.20 -19.32
N PHE A 13 -58.51 -8.39 -19.14
CA PHE A 13 -57.68 -7.51 -18.32
C PHE A 13 -56.20 -7.69 -18.71
N ILE A 14 -55.46 -6.57 -18.69
CA ILE A 14 -54.00 -6.46 -18.87
C ILE A 14 -53.55 -6.29 -20.33
N LEU A 15 -54.01 -5.18 -20.91
CA LEU A 15 -53.32 -4.46 -21.98
C LEU A 15 -52.99 -3.06 -21.45
N VAL A 16 -52.14 -2.96 -20.41
CA VAL A 16 -51.48 -1.74 -19.94
C VAL A 16 -50.19 -2.15 -19.23
N GLY A 17 -49.04 -1.76 -19.77
CA GLY A 17 -47.73 -2.05 -19.18
C GLY A 17 -46.56 -1.50 -19.99
N SER A 18 -46.72 -0.33 -20.61
CA SER A 18 -45.61 0.45 -21.14
C SER A 18 -45.26 1.57 -20.14
N PHE A 19 -43.95 1.82 -19.99
CA PHE A 19 -43.28 2.93 -19.29
C PHE A 19 -43.10 2.81 -17.76
N ALA A 20 -41.90 2.37 -17.35
CA ALA A 20 -41.01 3.15 -16.46
C ALA A 20 -39.87 2.26 -15.93
N CYS A 21 -38.77 2.16 -16.68
CA CYS A 21 -37.46 1.99 -16.06
C CYS A 21 -36.65 3.24 -16.43
N GLY A 22 -37.04 4.37 -15.83
CA GLY A 22 -36.14 5.51 -15.65
C GLY A 22 -35.13 5.12 -14.58
N GLY A 23 -34.16 4.29 -14.95
CA GLY A 23 -32.96 4.12 -14.16
C GLY A 23 -32.01 5.20 -14.61
N ASP A 24 -31.92 6.29 -13.86
CA ASP A 24 -30.80 7.21 -13.99
C ASP A 24 -29.52 6.36 -14.04
N PRO A 25 -28.61 6.57 -15.01
CA PRO A 25 -27.32 5.90 -14.97
C PRO A 25 -26.65 6.35 -13.69
N THR A 26 -26.67 5.48 -12.69
CA THR A 26 -25.88 5.68 -11.47
C THR A 26 -24.45 5.83 -11.97
N PRO A 27 -23.78 6.98 -11.71
CA PRO A 27 -22.41 7.13 -12.11
C PRO A 27 -21.63 5.92 -11.58
N PRO A 28 -20.74 5.30 -12.38
CA PRO A 28 -19.87 4.28 -11.84
C PRO A 28 -19.18 4.84 -10.59
N PRO A 29 -19.01 4.04 -9.53
CA PRO A 29 -18.32 4.52 -8.34
C PRO A 29 -16.94 5.08 -8.74
N PRO A 30 -16.44 6.11 -8.02
CA PRO A 30 -15.13 6.68 -8.32
C PRO A 30 -14.09 5.56 -8.37
N GLN A 31 -13.42 5.42 -9.51
CA GLN A 31 -12.31 4.48 -9.63
C GLN A 31 -11.11 5.11 -8.92
N GLN A 32 -10.54 4.41 -7.94
CA GLN A 32 -9.31 4.87 -7.30
C GLN A 32 -8.19 4.97 -8.35
N THR A 33 -7.38 6.01 -8.21
CA THR A 33 -6.14 6.20 -8.97
C THR A 33 -5.06 5.23 -8.51
N GLU A 34 -4.04 4.99 -9.34
CA GLU A 34 -2.89 4.14 -8.96
C GLU A 34 -2.15 4.69 -7.74
N GLU A 35 -2.06 6.03 -7.63
CA GLU A 35 -1.49 6.70 -6.46
C GLU A 35 -2.30 6.41 -5.20
N GLU A 36 -3.63 6.53 -5.25
CA GLU A 36 -4.51 6.24 -4.10
C GLU A 36 -4.37 4.78 -3.65
N ILE A 37 -4.27 3.83 -4.59
CA ILE A 37 -4.06 2.42 -4.29
C ILE A 37 -2.71 2.20 -3.59
N ALA A 38 -1.65 2.84 -4.08
CA ALA A 38 -0.32 2.75 -3.48
C ALA A 38 -0.26 3.38 -2.07
N ILE A 39 -0.95 4.52 -1.87
CA ILE A 39 -1.08 5.17 -0.56
C ILE A 39 -1.83 4.26 0.41
N GLU A 40 -2.97 3.70 -0.02
CA GLU A 40 -3.77 2.79 0.80
C GLU A 40 -2.98 1.51 1.13
N ALA A 41 -2.20 0.99 0.19
CA ALA A 41 -1.33 -0.17 0.43
C ALA A 41 -0.30 0.10 1.54
N LEU A 42 0.34 1.28 1.54
CA LEU A 42 1.37 1.63 2.52
C LEU A 42 0.81 2.10 3.87
N THR A 43 -0.37 2.72 3.88
CA THR A 43 -0.91 3.44 5.05
C THR A 43 -2.26 2.94 5.55
N GLY A 44 -2.85 1.93 4.90
CA GLY A 44 -4.21 1.50 5.16
C GLY A 44 -5.19 2.67 5.01
N SER A 45 -6.07 2.86 5.99
CA SER A 45 -7.06 3.94 6.00
C SER A 45 -6.50 5.31 6.45
N GLY A 46 -5.18 5.46 6.60
CA GLY A 46 -4.58 6.74 7.00
C GLY A 46 -3.23 6.64 7.71
N SER A 47 -3.06 5.59 8.51
CA SER A 47 -1.83 5.30 9.26
C SER A 47 -1.68 3.80 9.40
N GLN A 48 -0.50 3.27 9.05
CA GLN A 48 -0.19 1.86 9.23
C GLN A 48 1.20 1.68 9.84
N THR A 49 1.28 0.77 10.81
CA THR A 49 2.54 0.31 11.38
C THR A 49 2.94 -1.02 10.74
N TRP A 50 4.18 -1.08 10.27
CA TRP A 50 4.81 -2.28 9.74
C TRP A 50 5.99 -2.63 10.66
N GLU A 51 6.10 -3.89 11.06
CA GLU A 51 7.08 -4.32 12.06
C GLU A 51 7.77 -5.63 11.69
N ILE A 52 8.96 -5.86 12.27
CA ILE A 52 9.67 -7.14 12.12
C ILE A 52 9.06 -8.24 13.01
N SER A 53 8.50 -7.89 14.17
CA SER A 53 8.10 -8.84 15.21
C SER A 53 7.07 -9.89 14.77
N ASN A 54 6.35 -9.66 13.66
CA ASN A 54 5.33 -10.57 13.12
C ASN A 54 5.89 -11.54 12.05
N GLY A 55 7.08 -12.12 12.29
CA GLY A 55 7.73 -13.05 11.36
C GLY A 55 8.51 -12.38 10.21
N GLY A 56 8.80 -11.09 10.36
CA GLY A 56 9.62 -10.31 9.43
C GLY A 56 11.10 -10.68 9.49
N SER A 57 11.87 -10.14 8.54
CA SER A 57 13.31 -10.37 8.43
C SER A 57 14.02 -9.20 7.76
N VAL A 58 15.31 -9.05 8.02
CA VAL A 58 16.18 -8.09 7.33
C VAL A 58 17.38 -8.83 6.77
N THR A 59 17.62 -8.63 5.49
CA THR A 59 18.89 -9.04 4.87
C THR A 59 19.65 -7.84 4.36
N ARG A 60 20.98 -7.92 4.44
CA ARG A 60 21.91 -6.96 3.87
C ARG A 60 22.95 -7.68 3.02
N GLY A 61 22.98 -7.39 1.72
CA GLY A 61 23.82 -8.11 0.76
C GLY A 61 23.59 -9.62 0.78
N GLY A 62 22.34 -10.04 1.05
CA GLY A 62 21.94 -11.44 1.20
C GLY A 62 22.29 -12.11 2.54
N THR A 63 22.95 -11.40 3.46
CA THR A 63 23.22 -11.91 4.82
C THR A 63 22.09 -11.49 5.75
N ASP A 64 21.58 -12.42 6.55
CA ASP A 64 20.59 -12.13 7.59
C ASP A 64 21.22 -11.25 8.68
N VAL A 65 20.57 -10.12 8.97
CA VAL A 65 20.93 -9.14 9.99
C VAL A 65 19.72 -8.75 10.84
N THR A 66 18.70 -9.62 10.89
CA THR A 66 17.42 -9.37 11.58
C THR A 66 17.61 -9.05 13.06
N ASP A 67 18.63 -9.64 13.69
CA ASP A 67 19.01 -9.41 15.08
C ASP A 67 19.37 -7.94 15.37
N LEU A 68 19.94 -7.23 14.40
CA LEU A 68 20.25 -5.80 14.53
C LEU A 68 19.01 -4.90 14.52
N TYR A 69 17.89 -5.41 14.03
CA TYR A 69 16.64 -4.68 13.85
C TYR A 69 15.50 -5.29 14.69
N GLU A 70 15.82 -6.05 15.74
CA GLU A 70 14.78 -6.62 16.61
C GLU A 70 13.85 -5.51 17.14
N GLY A 71 12.54 -5.71 16.94
CA GLY A 71 11.53 -4.72 17.28
C GLY A 71 11.46 -3.50 16.36
N PHE A 72 12.08 -3.53 15.17
CA PHE A 72 11.94 -2.46 14.19
C PHE A 72 10.48 -2.24 13.82
N GLU A 73 10.12 -0.96 13.74
CA GLU A 73 8.83 -0.50 13.25
C GLU A 73 9.03 0.67 12.30
N ILE A 74 8.22 0.72 11.24
CA ILE A 74 7.98 1.93 10.45
C ILE A 74 6.48 2.21 10.43
N ILE A 75 6.10 3.42 10.81
CA ILE A 75 4.73 3.92 10.77
C ILE A 75 4.64 4.89 9.60
N LEU A 76 3.79 4.61 8.62
CA LEU A 76 3.53 5.47 7.47
C LEU A 76 2.15 6.10 7.59
N ASN A 77 2.07 7.42 7.42
CA ASN A 77 0.84 8.19 7.51
C ASN A 77 0.57 8.91 6.19
N SER A 78 -0.67 8.87 5.69
CA SER A 78 -1.09 9.50 4.42
C SER A 78 -1.77 10.86 4.59
N GLY A 79 -1.63 11.49 5.77
CA GLY A 79 -2.09 12.87 5.98
C GLY A 79 -1.44 13.85 5.00
N SER A 80 -1.86 15.12 5.04
CA SER A 80 -1.45 16.15 4.06
C SER A 80 0.06 16.34 3.89
N SER A 81 0.86 15.93 4.89
CA SER A 81 2.33 16.01 4.86
C SER A 81 3.02 14.66 4.66
N GLN A 82 2.28 13.55 4.51
CA GLN A 82 2.79 12.19 4.36
C GLN A 82 3.98 11.89 5.30
N THR A 83 3.71 11.66 6.58
CA THR A 83 4.77 11.53 7.58
C THR A 83 5.14 10.08 7.87
N TYR A 84 6.38 9.85 8.28
CA TYR A 84 6.82 8.56 8.79
C TYR A 84 7.44 8.67 10.19
N THR A 85 7.48 7.56 10.89
CA THR A 85 8.20 7.39 12.16
C THR A 85 8.84 6.01 12.18
N THR A 86 10.07 5.89 12.68
CA THR A 86 10.73 4.59 12.86
C THR A 86 11.13 4.34 14.31
N ARG A 87 11.23 3.07 14.69
CA ARG A 87 11.74 2.60 15.99
C ARG A 87 12.72 1.45 15.77
N ASN A 88 13.68 1.28 16.68
CA ASN A 88 14.72 0.24 16.62
C ASN A 88 15.38 0.14 15.22
N ASN A 89 15.64 1.31 14.62
CA ASN A 89 16.11 1.45 13.25
C ASN A 89 17.63 1.27 13.08
N ASN A 90 18.36 1.02 14.18
CA ASN A 90 19.82 0.84 14.21
C ASN A 90 20.58 1.92 13.41
N ASP A 91 20.16 3.19 13.56
CA ASP A 91 20.70 4.37 12.86
C ASP A 91 20.59 4.34 11.32
N LEU A 92 19.86 3.37 10.74
CA LEU A 92 19.64 3.27 9.29
C LEU A 92 18.65 4.31 8.78
N PHE A 93 17.63 4.59 9.59
CA PHE A 93 16.54 5.53 9.29
C PHE A 93 16.52 6.64 10.33
N ASP A 94 16.08 7.86 9.96
CA ASP A 94 15.75 8.86 10.97
C ASP A 94 14.50 8.41 11.76
N ASN A 95 14.39 8.90 12.99
CA ASN A 95 13.25 8.56 13.86
C ASN A 95 11.92 9.08 13.30
N SER A 96 11.93 10.15 12.51
CA SER A 96 10.75 10.66 11.83
C SER A 96 11.12 11.58 10.67
N GLY A 97 10.14 11.80 9.78
CA GLY A 97 10.25 12.71 8.66
C GLY A 97 9.01 12.64 7.76
N ASN A 98 9.21 12.93 6.49
CA ASN A 98 8.19 12.84 5.44
C ASN A 98 8.58 11.75 4.46
N TRP A 99 7.58 11.13 3.83
CA TRP A 99 7.77 10.23 2.71
C TRP A 99 7.04 10.78 1.49
N SER A 100 7.47 10.38 0.31
CA SER A 100 6.82 10.71 -0.96
C SER A 100 7.18 9.68 -2.01
N PHE A 101 6.31 9.45 -2.99
CA PHE A 101 6.63 8.55 -4.09
C PHE A 101 7.83 9.06 -4.89
N ALA A 102 8.69 8.13 -5.29
CA ALA A 102 9.81 8.37 -6.18
C ALA A 102 9.44 7.87 -7.58
N GLY A 103 9.47 8.75 -8.58
CA GLY A 103 9.03 8.43 -9.93
C GLY A 103 7.52 8.56 -10.13
N THR A 104 6.99 7.90 -11.15
CA THR A 104 5.59 8.05 -11.62
C THR A 104 4.77 6.77 -11.57
N ASN A 105 5.40 5.63 -11.28
CA ASN A 105 4.73 4.32 -11.22
C ASN A 105 4.20 3.99 -9.82
N PHE A 106 4.46 4.83 -8.82
CA PHE A 106 4.05 4.64 -7.42
C PHE A 106 4.49 3.30 -6.81
N ASP A 107 5.58 2.71 -7.32
CA ASP A 107 6.19 1.44 -6.87
C ASP A 107 7.38 1.67 -5.91
N LYS A 108 7.77 2.93 -5.74
CA LYS A 108 8.88 3.37 -4.90
C LYS A 108 8.52 4.61 -4.11
N PHE A 109 9.05 4.74 -2.91
CA PHE A 109 9.02 5.98 -2.15
C PHE A 109 10.41 6.37 -1.66
N SER A 110 10.56 7.59 -1.19
CA SER A 110 11.75 8.07 -0.51
C SER A 110 11.39 8.70 0.82
N LEU A 111 12.34 8.67 1.76
CA LEU A 111 12.19 9.24 3.09
C LEU A 111 13.07 10.50 3.20
N THR A 112 12.55 11.58 3.79
CA THR A 112 13.38 12.73 4.19
C THR A 112 14.17 12.40 5.45
N GLY A 113 15.33 13.04 5.63
CA GLY A 113 16.18 12.79 6.80
C GLY A 113 17.66 13.01 6.54
N THR A 114 18.48 12.51 7.45
CA THR A 114 19.96 12.62 7.44
C THR A 114 20.66 11.27 7.57
N ARG A 115 19.92 10.20 7.91
CA ARG A 115 20.44 8.84 8.03
C ARG A 115 20.63 8.17 6.66
N PRO A 116 21.37 7.06 6.58
CA PRO A 116 21.76 6.46 5.30
C PRO A 116 20.60 6.11 4.35
N ALA A 117 19.42 5.72 4.87
CA ALA A 117 18.24 5.41 4.06
C ALA A 117 17.52 6.68 3.55
N ALA A 118 17.81 7.86 4.09
CA ALA A 118 17.17 9.10 3.66
C ALA A 118 17.55 9.43 2.20
N GLY A 119 16.55 9.89 1.44
CA GLY A 119 16.68 10.22 0.03
C GLY A 119 17.08 9.04 -0.86
N ARG A 120 16.99 7.79 -0.37
CA ARG A 120 17.09 6.59 -1.21
C ARG A 120 15.73 6.27 -1.80
N GLU A 121 15.72 5.74 -3.01
CA GLU A 121 14.51 5.12 -3.56
C GLU A 121 14.34 3.75 -2.90
N ILE A 122 13.21 3.56 -2.24
CA ILE A 122 12.80 2.32 -1.59
C ILE A 122 11.68 1.73 -2.42
N SER A 123 11.97 0.63 -3.12
CA SER A 123 10.94 -0.14 -3.82
C SER A 123 10.12 -0.89 -2.79
N PHE A 124 8.81 -0.98 -3.01
CA PHE A 124 7.93 -1.68 -2.08
C PHE A 124 6.98 -2.65 -2.77
N THR A 125 6.55 -3.67 -2.04
CA THR A 125 5.48 -4.56 -2.46
C THR A 125 4.67 -4.93 -1.24
N VAL A 126 3.36 -4.72 -1.30
CA VAL A 126 2.42 -5.11 -0.25
C VAL A 126 1.61 -6.31 -0.73
N ASN A 127 1.60 -7.39 0.05
CA ASN A 127 0.83 -8.60 -0.20
C ASN A 127 0.00 -8.95 1.04
N GLY A 128 -1.22 -8.43 1.11
CA GLY A 128 -2.07 -8.61 2.30
C GLY A 128 -1.47 -7.90 3.51
N ASP A 129 -1.04 -8.68 4.50
CA ASP A 129 -0.43 -8.18 5.75
C ASP A 129 1.11 -8.14 5.69
N ASP A 130 1.72 -8.44 4.54
CA ASP A 130 3.17 -8.38 4.36
C ASP A 130 3.58 -7.16 3.54
N LEU A 131 4.58 -6.41 4.02
CA LEU A 131 5.27 -5.34 3.30
C LEU A 131 6.73 -5.74 3.08
N ARG A 132 7.16 -5.74 1.83
CA ARG A 132 8.56 -5.91 1.46
C ARG A 132 9.14 -4.57 0.99
N LEU A 133 10.27 -4.16 1.55
CA LEU A 133 11.03 -2.97 1.17
C LEU A 133 12.39 -3.35 0.63
N GLU A 134 12.81 -2.74 -0.47
CA GLU A 134 14.11 -2.96 -1.09
C GLU A 134 14.80 -1.66 -1.47
N PHE A 135 16.05 -1.50 -1.05
CA PHE A 135 16.85 -0.33 -1.36
C PHE A 135 18.34 -0.60 -1.22
N SER A 136 19.16 0.28 -1.77
CA SER A 136 20.63 0.18 -1.69
C SER A 136 21.22 1.42 -1.02
N ILE A 137 22.16 1.20 -0.10
CA ILE A 137 23.00 2.23 0.47
C ILE A 137 24.39 2.11 -0.15
N PRO A 138 24.83 3.09 -0.95
CA PRO A 138 26.14 3.04 -1.60
C PRO A 138 27.26 3.09 -0.56
N ALA A 139 28.37 2.42 -0.87
CA ALA A 139 29.57 2.55 -0.06
C ALA A 139 30.12 3.99 -0.15
N PRO A 140 30.64 4.57 0.95
CA PRO A 140 31.28 5.88 0.91
C PRO A 140 32.47 5.92 -0.07
N GLU A 141 32.58 6.99 -0.85
CA GLU A 141 33.65 7.15 -1.85
C GLU A 141 35.05 7.22 -1.24
N ALA A 142 35.16 7.65 0.02
CA ALA A 142 36.40 7.64 0.79
C ALA A 142 36.34 6.57 1.88
N ARG A 143 37.43 5.79 2.04
CA ARG A 143 37.61 4.82 3.13
C ARG A 143 37.71 5.53 4.49
N MET A 144 36.60 6.06 5.00
CA MET A 144 36.51 6.77 6.27
C MET A 144 35.53 6.05 7.21
N GLY A 145 36.06 5.16 8.06
CA GLY A 145 35.39 4.69 9.29
C GLY A 145 34.04 3.98 9.16
N GLU A 146 33.26 4.02 10.24
CA GLU A 146 32.07 3.21 10.56
C GLU A 146 30.94 3.23 9.50
N SER A 147 31.00 4.13 8.52
CA SER A 147 29.99 4.27 7.45
C SER A 147 29.96 3.10 6.46
N PHE A 148 31.02 2.27 6.36
CA PHE A 148 30.95 1.00 5.62
C PHE A 148 30.04 -0.04 6.29
N ALA A 149 29.86 0.05 7.62
CA ALA A 149 29.11 -0.95 8.37
C ALA A 149 27.62 -0.98 8.02
N VAL A 150 27.10 0.03 7.30
CA VAL A 150 25.70 0.14 6.87
C VAL A 150 25.52 0.15 5.35
N ALA A 151 26.60 0.13 4.56
CA ALA A 151 26.49 0.05 3.11
C ALA A 151 26.01 -1.34 2.66
N GLY A 152 25.29 -1.40 1.54
CA GLY A 152 24.79 -2.64 0.93
C GLY A 152 23.33 -2.55 0.50
N ASP A 153 22.88 -3.64 -0.12
CA ASP A 153 21.49 -3.81 -0.55
C ASP A 153 20.68 -4.40 0.59
N TYR A 154 19.61 -3.71 0.98
CA TYR A 154 18.72 -4.10 2.06
C TYR A 154 17.42 -4.65 1.51
N VAL A 155 16.95 -5.71 2.17
CA VAL A 155 15.58 -6.22 2.03
C VAL A 155 14.98 -6.32 3.41
N PHE A 156 13.93 -5.55 3.68
CA PHE A 156 13.10 -5.68 4.87
C PHE A 156 11.80 -6.39 4.48
N ASN A 157 11.51 -7.51 5.12
CA ASN A 157 10.19 -8.14 5.10
C ASN A 157 9.52 -7.80 6.43
N LEU A 158 8.39 -7.13 6.39
CA LEU A 158 7.68 -6.58 7.55
C LEU A 158 6.26 -7.11 7.56
N GLY A 159 5.74 -7.39 8.75
CA GLY A 159 4.34 -7.71 8.95
C GLY A 159 3.55 -6.50 9.39
N LYS A 160 2.27 -6.47 9.02
CA LYS A 160 1.29 -5.50 9.50
C LYS A 160 1.06 -5.70 11.00
N LYS A 161 0.97 -4.60 11.73
CA LYS A 161 0.60 -4.54 13.15
C LYS A 161 -0.84 -4.06 13.33
#